data_AF-A0A843L6M7-F1
#
_entry.id   AF-A0A843L6M7-F1
#
_cell.length_a   1.000
_cell.length_b   1.000
_cell.length_c   1.000
_cell.angle_alpha   90.00
_cell.angle_beta   90.00
_cell.angle_gamma   90.00
#
_symmetry.space_group_name_H-M   'P 1'
#
loop_
_entity.id
_entity.type
_entity.pdbx_description
1 polymer ?
#
loop_
_entity_poly.entity_id
_entity_poly.type
_entity_poly.pdbx_seq_one_letter_code
_entity_poly.pdbx_strand_id
1 'polypeptide(L)'
;MPTVNFDKNEFLTLLGKTVDDKILSDRISMIGTDLETVNPEIIVEVFPDRPDMLSIEGFTNALKGFMGISKGPIDFKVIKSNYEGKVDSKVKSVRPYAIGAIVKGIKFDDNTIKSLMQIQEKLHITHGRNRKKVAIGVHDLDKIKFPIKYTTMSRDFSFIPLEFDKKISIDEILKIHPKGVAYAHLLSGFEECPIWLDSNNEVLSMPPIINGDNTKVTETTKNLFIDITGTHKKSIEYALNIILMGLFIRGGEIHSFKLNDEGKDWIYPNLDRETMALDINYSNKVLGLQINENETADLLMKMGYGIKSKSKNKLIVEIPAYRADILHPIDLVEDISISYGFENFTPEIPEIATIGQENPIEVFIRKVEELLVGFNFIEVKNYVLSNEDVLIKKMLDNKKNLVKTRNAVNTEFDTVRCSILPLLLKTLVNNAQYEYPQNIFEVGIIVPDQSLIERQSLACTICHPKASFTEIKAVFSGFLSSFGLKFDVKDEDYPSFINGRSCSIEIDGINIGKMGEISPEVLYNFKLEMPVAAFEIDLSTIYEFLKVRIQG
;
A
#
# COMPACT_ATOMS: atom_id res chain seq x y z
N MET A 1 0.93 -7.29 1.15
CA MET A 1 2.35 -7.16 1.56
C MET A 1 3.09 -8.35 0.98
N PRO A 2 4.44 -8.44 0.99
CA PRO A 2 5.12 -9.56 0.36
C PRO A 2 4.95 -10.86 1.15
N THR A 3 4.25 -11.83 0.57
CA THR A 3 4.25 -13.22 1.06
C THR A 3 5.55 -13.92 0.66
N VAL A 4 6.18 -14.61 1.61
CA VAL A 4 7.36 -15.45 1.43
C VAL A 4 7.05 -16.88 1.85
N ASN A 5 7.66 -17.82 1.14
CA ASN A 5 7.51 -19.26 1.38
C ASN A 5 8.90 -19.83 1.68
N PHE A 6 9.02 -20.54 2.80
CA PHE A 6 10.24 -21.15 3.28
C PHE A 6 10.08 -22.66 3.48
N ASP A 7 11.08 -23.43 3.04
CA ASP A 7 11.20 -24.84 3.38
C ASP A 7 11.41 -24.98 4.91
N LYS A 8 10.53 -25.74 5.54
CA LYS A 8 10.52 -25.89 7.00
C LYS A 8 11.75 -26.62 7.54
N ASN A 9 12.25 -27.62 6.82
CA ASN A 9 13.41 -28.41 7.28
C ASN A 9 14.68 -27.56 7.22
N GLU A 10 14.82 -26.77 6.16
CA GLU A 10 15.89 -25.79 6.02
C GLU A 10 15.81 -24.71 7.10
N PHE A 11 14.61 -24.16 7.35
CA PHE A 11 14.36 -23.20 8.42
C PHE A 11 14.80 -23.76 9.79
N LEU A 12 14.38 -24.97 10.14
CA LEU A 12 14.74 -25.61 11.42
C LEU A 12 16.25 -25.88 11.53
N THR A 13 16.90 -26.19 10.40
CA THR A 13 18.36 -26.37 10.34
C THR A 13 19.09 -25.06 10.65
N LEU A 14 18.65 -23.94 10.05
CA LEU A 14 19.21 -22.61 10.33
C LEU A 14 18.89 -22.11 11.76
N LEU A 15 17.70 -22.44 12.26
CA LEU A 15 17.29 -22.16 13.63
C LEU A 15 18.22 -22.87 14.63
N GLY A 16 18.66 -24.08 14.28
CA GLY A 16 19.55 -24.92 15.09
C GLY A 16 18.84 -25.58 16.28
N LYS A 17 17.51 -25.63 16.25
CA LYS A 17 16.68 -26.21 17.31
C LYS A 17 15.38 -26.76 16.71
N THR A 18 14.96 -27.93 17.16
CA THR A 18 13.63 -28.46 16.85
C THR A 18 12.58 -27.77 17.72
N VAL A 19 11.49 -27.32 17.08
CA VAL A 19 10.40 -26.58 17.72
C VAL A 19 9.09 -27.16 17.23
N ASP A 20 8.13 -27.33 18.14
CA ASP A 20 6.79 -27.81 17.81
C ASP A 20 6.02 -26.79 16.94
N ASP A 21 5.20 -27.28 16.02
CA ASP A 21 4.45 -26.47 15.06
C ASP A 21 3.57 -25.43 15.74
N LYS A 22 2.99 -25.74 16.91
CA LYS A 22 2.15 -24.79 17.65
C LYS A 22 2.99 -23.64 18.21
N ILE A 23 4.14 -23.95 18.81
CA ILE A 23 5.05 -22.94 19.34
C ILE A 23 5.59 -22.07 18.21
N LEU A 24 5.94 -22.69 17.08
CA LEU A 24 6.43 -21.97 15.92
C LEU A 24 5.34 -21.04 15.36
N SER A 25 4.10 -21.53 15.27
CA SER A 25 2.95 -20.74 14.84
C SER A 25 2.76 -19.51 15.72
N ASP A 26 2.69 -19.70 17.04
CA ASP A 26 2.47 -18.63 18.01
C ASP A 26 3.62 -17.60 17.94
N ARG A 27 4.88 -18.05 17.85
CA ARG A 27 6.04 -17.15 17.84
C ARG A 27 6.23 -16.39 16.54
N ILE A 28 5.88 -16.98 15.39
CA ILE A 28 5.91 -16.27 14.11
C ILE A 28 4.89 -15.14 14.12
N SER A 29 3.65 -15.39 14.57
CA SER A 29 2.65 -14.32 14.63
C SER A 29 3.05 -13.17 15.56
N MET A 30 3.78 -13.47 16.64
CA MET A 30 4.17 -12.47 17.64
C MET A 30 5.37 -11.59 17.26
N ILE A 31 6.14 -11.92 16.21
CA ILE A 31 7.27 -11.07 15.76
C ILE A 31 6.85 -10.01 14.72
N GLY A 32 5.54 -9.77 14.57
CA GLY A 32 5.02 -8.82 13.58
C GLY A 32 5.00 -9.42 12.18
N THR A 33 4.44 -10.61 12.02
CA THR A 33 4.17 -11.21 10.71
C THR A 33 2.84 -11.94 10.72
N ASP A 34 2.19 -12.06 9.56
CA ASP A 34 0.95 -12.84 9.43
C ASP A 34 1.28 -14.23 8.89
N LEU A 35 0.99 -15.26 9.67
CA LEU A 35 1.32 -16.65 9.34
C LEU A 35 0.12 -17.30 8.65
N GLU A 36 0.30 -17.72 7.40
CA GLU A 36 -0.72 -18.47 6.66
C GLU A 36 -0.65 -19.97 6.95
N THR A 37 0.56 -20.54 6.97
CA THR A 37 0.78 -21.98 7.14
C THR A 37 2.19 -22.26 7.68
N VAL A 38 2.34 -23.31 8.50
CA VAL A 38 3.63 -23.77 9.06
C VAL A 38 4.01 -25.19 8.64
N ASN A 39 3.10 -25.91 7.96
CA ASN A 39 3.28 -27.29 7.53
C ASN A 39 2.43 -27.55 6.27
N PRO A 40 2.98 -28.06 5.15
CA PRO A 40 4.35 -28.58 4.97
C PRO A 40 5.46 -27.52 4.92
N GLU A 41 5.12 -26.29 4.58
CA GLU A 41 6.06 -25.17 4.43
C GLU A 41 5.65 -24.00 5.32
N ILE A 42 6.56 -23.07 5.56
CA ILE A 42 6.28 -21.84 6.32
C ILE A 42 5.93 -20.74 5.32
N ILE A 43 4.66 -20.35 5.27
CA ILE A 43 4.14 -19.28 4.42
C ILE A 43 3.77 -18.11 5.34
N VAL A 44 4.44 -16.99 5.16
CA VAL A 44 4.31 -15.82 6.03
C VAL A 44 4.27 -14.54 5.20
N GLU A 45 3.39 -13.63 5.58
CA GLU A 45 3.35 -12.26 5.07
C GLU A 45 4.20 -11.35 5.98
N VAL A 46 5.22 -10.73 5.38
CA VAL A 46 6.18 -9.87 6.09
C VAL A 46 5.80 -8.41 5.89
N PHE A 47 5.78 -7.63 6.98
CA PHE A 47 5.50 -6.20 6.88
C PHE A 47 6.58 -5.45 6.08
N PRO A 48 6.21 -4.40 5.32
CA PRO A 48 7.14 -3.73 4.39
C PRO A 48 8.34 -3.04 5.02
N ASP A 49 8.27 -2.71 6.31
CA ASP A 49 9.32 -2.06 7.11
C ASP A 49 10.48 -2.99 7.46
N ARG A 50 10.27 -4.32 7.48
CA ARG A 50 11.29 -5.34 7.76
C ARG A 50 11.75 -6.12 6.52
N PRO A 51 12.36 -5.46 5.51
CA PRO A 51 12.83 -6.13 4.31
C PRO A 51 13.96 -7.14 4.59
N ASP A 52 14.61 -7.06 5.75
CA ASP A 52 15.57 -8.06 6.22
C ASP A 52 14.93 -9.43 6.45
N MET A 53 13.62 -9.52 6.68
CA MET A 53 12.90 -10.77 6.91
C MET A 53 12.36 -11.42 5.62
N LEU A 54 12.67 -10.87 4.43
CA LEU A 54 12.17 -11.38 3.15
C LEU A 54 12.89 -12.63 2.63
N SER A 55 13.94 -13.10 3.32
CA SER A 55 14.65 -14.34 3.03
C SER A 55 14.58 -15.29 4.22
N ILE A 56 14.78 -16.59 3.96
CA ILE A 56 14.77 -17.60 5.02
C ILE A 56 15.86 -17.32 6.06
N GLU A 57 17.02 -16.83 5.64
CA GLU A 57 18.14 -16.52 6.53
C GLU A 57 17.79 -15.35 7.46
N GLY A 58 17.26 -14.27 6.90
CA GLY A 58 16.91 -13.09 7.66
C GLY A 58 15.71 -13.31 8.58
N PHE A 59 14.68 -13.98 8.09
CA PHE A 59 13.54 -14.39 8.89
C PHE A 59 13.95 -15.31 10.05
N THR A 60 14.76 -16.34 9.76
CA THR A 60 15.26 -17.25 10.80
C THR A 60 16.13 -16.51 11.81
N ASN A 61 16.98 -15.59 11.38
CA ASN A 61 17.82 -14.79 12.27
C ASN A 61 16.98 -13.93 13.23
N ALA A 62 15.96 -13.23 12.71
CA ALA A 62 15.06 -12.42 13.52
C ALA A 62 14.31 -13.30 14.55
N LEU A 63 13.75 -14.43 14.11
CA LEU A 63 13.01 -15.33 14.98
C LEU A 63 13.89 -16.03 16.02
N LYS A 64 15.12 -16.40 15.64
CA LYS A 64 16.14 -16.96 16.55
C LYS A 64 16.49 -15.98 17.68
N GLY A 65 16.58 -14.69 17.34
CA GLY A 65 16.69 -13.59 18.28
C GLY A 65 15.51 -13.53 19.25
N PHE A 66 14.31 -13.40 18.67
CA PHE A 66 13.06 -13.24 19.40
C PHE A 66 12.80 -14.38 20.40
N MET A 67 13.06 -15.63 19.97
CA MET A 67 12.95 -16.82 20.81
C MET A 67 14.06 -16.95 21.87
N GLY A 68 15.02 -16.02 21.91
CA GLY A 68 16.13 -16.01 22.85
C GLY A 68 17.17 -17.10 22.61
N ILE A 69 17.20 -17.71 21.42
CA ILE A 69 18.17 -18.77 21.06
C ILE A 69 19.55 -18.17 20.81
N SER A 70 19.61 -17.00 20.18
CA SER A 70 20.84 -16.22 19.98
C SER A 70 20.52 -14.75 20.19
N LYS A 71 21.26 -14.06 21.06
CA LYS A 71 21.01 -12.66 21.39
C LYS A 71 22.12 -11.76 20.85
N GLY A 72 21.75 -10.53 20.50
CA GLY A 72 22.66 -9.50 20.03
C GLY A 72 22.82 -9.47 18.51
N PRO A 73 23.62 -8.52 18.00
CA PRO A 73 23.76 -8.29 16.57
C PRO A 73 24.70 -9.31 15.94
N ILE A 74 24.55 -9.51 14.62
CA ILE A 74 25.54 -10.24 13.82
C ILE A 74 26.83 -9.42 13.77
N ASP A 75 27.96 -10.06 14.03
CA ASP A 75 29.28 -9.46 13.91
C ASP A 75 29.90 -9.73 12.55
N PHE A 76 29.75 -8.76 11.65
CA PHE A 76 30.28 -8.85 10.30
C PHE A 76 31.79 -8.58 10.30
N LYS A 77 32.57 -9.56 9.84
CA LYS A 77 33.99 -9.38 9.56
C LYS A 77 34.19 -9.09 8.08
N VAL A 78 34.45 -7.84 7.72
CA VAL A 78 34.80 -7.44 6.35
C VAL A 78 36.30 -7.65 6.13
N ILE A 79 36.65 -8.60 5.26
CA ILE A 79 38.04 -8.91 4.92
C ILE A 79 38.53 -7.97 3.83
N LYS A 80 39.63 -7.25 4.08
CA LYS A 80 40.23 -6.37 3.06
C LYS A 80 40.61 -7.17 1.81
N SER A 81 40.32 -6.61 0.64
CA SER A 81 40.64 -7.21 -0.65
C SER A 81 41.20 -6.19 -1.65
N ASN A 82 41.63 -6.66 -2.81
CA ASN A 82 42.18 -5.84 -3.90
C ASN A 82 41.19 -5.66 -5.07
N TYR A 83 39.94 -6.10 -4.94
CA TYR A 83 38.93 -5.91 -5.99
C TYR A 83 38.53 -4.43 -6.06
N GLU A 84 38.58 -3.86 -7.26
CA GLU A 84 38.35 -2.45 -7.47
C GLU A 84 37.56 -2.14 -8.74
N GLY A 85 36.86 -1.01 -8.74
CA GLY A 85 36.17 -0.51 -9.93
C GLY A 85 36.07 1.01 -9.96
N LYS A 86 35.49 1.52 -11.05
CA LYS A 86 35.33 2.96 -11.28
C LYS A 86 33.93 3.31 -11.79
N VAL A 87 33.37 4.41 -11.29
CA VAL A 87 32.13 5.01 -11.76
C VAL A 87 32.46 6.14 -12.74
N ASP A 88 31.86 6.10 -13.92
CA ASP A 88 31.94 7.17 -14.91
C ASP A 88 30.90 8.27 -14.61
N SER A 89 31.30 9.53 -14.73
CA SER A 89 30.42 10.70 -14.57
C SER A 89 29.16 10.64 -15.46
N LYS A 90 29.22 9.94 -16.60
CA LYS A 90 28.08 9.79 -17.51
C LYS A 90 26.85 9.18 -16.83
N VAL A 91 27.04 8.24 -15.91
CA VAL A 91 25.91 7.53 -15.26
C VAL A 91 25.07 8.44 -14.36
N LYS A 92 25.59 9.61 -13.96
CA LYS A 92 24.89 10.53 -13.05
C LYS A 92 23.57 11.04 -13.60
N SER A 93 23.47 11.18 -14.92
CA SER A 93 22.27 11.64 -15.62
C SER A 93 21.17 10.57 -15.71
N VAL A 94 21.50 9.29 -15.50
CA VAL A 94 20.58 8.16 -15.69
C VAL A 94 20.34 7.40 -14.39
N ARG A 95 21.42 6.92 -13.76
CA ARG A 95 21.39 6.10 -12.54
C ARG A 95 22.66 6.37 -11.71
N PRO A 96 22.64 7.39 -10.84
CA PRO A 96 23.86 8.03 -10.32
C PRO A 96 24.68 7.23 -9.30
N TYR A 97 24.10 6.22 -8.66
CA TYR A 97 24.74 5.50 -7.58
C TYR A 97 24.94 4.03 -7.92
N ALA A 98 26.12 3.53 -7.58
CA ALA A 98 26.50 2.13 -7.68
C ALA A 98 27.38 1.76 -6.50
N ILE A 99 27.20 0.55 -5.98
CA ILE A 99 28.00 -0.04 -4.92
C ILE A 99 28.18 -1.54 -5.20
N GLY A 100 29.05 -2.20 -4.46
CA GLY A 100 29.13 -3.65 -4.53
C GLY A 100 29.94 -4.26 -3.39
N ALA A 101 29.88 -5.58 -3.30
CA ALA A 101 30.65 -6.36 -2.34
C ALA A 101 31.05 -7.70 -2.94
N ILE A 102 32.12 -8.27 -2.40
CA ILE A 102 32.59 -9.59 -2.77
C ILE A 102 32.19 -10.57 -1.66
N VAL A 103 31.67 -11.74 -2.03
CA VAL A 103 31.43 -12.83 -1.07
C VAL A 103 32.11 -14.08 -1.57
N LYS A 104 32.89 -14.76 -0.72
CA LYS A 104 33.65 -15.97 -1.09
C LYS A 104 33.28 -17.17 -0.25
N GLY A 105 33.55 -18.35 -0.80
CA GLY A 105 33.44 -19.61 -0.06
C GLY A 105 32.00 -20.08 0.18
N ILE A 106 31.03 -19.59 -0.59
CA ILE A 106 29.66 -20.06 -0.49
C ILE A 106 29.56 -21.46 -1.09
N LYS A 107 28.86 -22.35 -0.38
CA LYS A 107 28.45 -23.65 -0.89
C LYS A 107 27.04 -23.48 -1.46
N PHE A 108 26.95 -23.38 -2.78
CA PHE A 108 25.66 -23.34 -3.44
C PHE A 108 25.06 -24.73 -3.60
N ASP A 109 23.79 -24.81 -3.26
CA ASP A 109 22.85 -25.86 -3.65
C ASP A 109 21.60 -25.18 -4.23
N ASP A 110 20.65 -25.98 -4.73
CA ASP A 110 19.41 -25.49 -5.31
C ASP A 110 18.65 -24.53 -4.37
N ASN A 111 18.64 -24.82 -3.07
CA ASN A 111 17.93 -24.04 -2.07
C ASN A 111 18.59 -22.68 -1.83
N THR A 112 19.92 -22.65 -1.72
CA THR A 112 20.69 -21.42 -1.52
C THR A 112 20.59 -20.51 -2.74
N ILE A 113 20.60 -21.07 -3.96
CA ILE A 113 20.37 -20.28 -5.19
C ILE A 113 18.94 -19.72 -5.20
N LYS A 114 17.94 -20.56 -4.93
CA LYS A 114 16.53 -20.11 -4.88
C LYS A 114 16.33 -19.02 -3.85
N SER A 115 16.88 -19.16 -2.63
CA SER A 115 16.81 -18.14 -1.58
C SER A 115 17.42 -16.81 -2.05
N LEU A 116 18.62 -16.84 -2.65
CA LEU A 116 19.30 -15.64 -3.17
C LEU A 116 18.51 -14.95 -4.30
N MET A 117 17.92 -15.73 -5.21
CA MET A 117 17.07 -15.17 -6.27
C MET A 117 15.77 -14.59 -5.72
N GLN A 118 15.15 -15.28 -4.75
CA GLN A 118 13.93 -14.82 -4.09
C GLN A 118 14.15 -13.49 -3.37
N ILE A 119 15.19 -13.36 -2.53
CA ILE A 119 15.47 -12.09 -1.83
C ILE A 119 15.80 -10.97 -2.83
N GLN A 120 16.53 -11.27 -3.89
CA GLN A 120 16.82 -10.32 -4.96
C GLN A 120 15.52 -9.78 -5.59
N GLU A 121 14.62 -10.67 -6.00
CA GLU A 121 13.36 -10.30 -6.64
C GLU A 121 12.41 -9.56 -5.68
N LYS A 122 12.29 -10.03 -4.44
CA LYS A 122 11.47 -9.37 -3.43
C LYS A 122 11.97 -7.96 -3.15
N LEU A 123 13.28 -7.77 -2.96
CA LEU A 123 13.87 -6.43 -2.77
C LEU A 123 13.73 -5.55 -4.01
N HIS A 124 13.75 -6.09 -5.23
CA HIS A 124 13.45 -5.32 -6.44
C HIS A 124 12.04 -4.76 -6.44
N ILE A 125 11.05 -5.59 -6.07
CA ILE A 125 9.63 -5.23 -6.08
C ILE A 125 9.33 -4.24 -4.96
N THR A 126 9.74 -4.54 -3.73
CA THR A 126 9.40 -3.77 -2.53
C THR A 126 10.30 -2.56 -2.36
N HIS A 127 11.46 -2.72 -1.74
CA HIS A 127 12.42 -1.68 -1.41
C HIS A 127 12.91 -0.91 -2.65
N GLY A 128 13.06 -1.62 -3.76
CA GLY A 128 13.46 -1.11 -5.06
C GLY A 128 12.33 -0.43 -5.86
N ARG A 129 11.07 -0.51 -5.43
CA ARG A 129 9.88 -0.01 -6.14
C ARG A 129 9.85 -0.46 -7.60
N ASN A 130 9.78 -1.76 -7.82
CA ASN A 130 9.92 -2.39 -9.13
C ASN A 130 11.18 -1.91 -9.86
N ARG A 131 12.33 -2.03 -9.18
CA ARG A 131 13.69 -1.68 -9.64
C ARG A 131 13.98 -0.20 -9.92
N LYS A 132 12.97 0.67 -9.91
CA LYS A 132 13.11 2.12 -10.12
C LYS A 132 14.17 2.73 -9.20
N LYS A 133 14.16 2.34 -7.92
CA LYS A 133 15.04 2.86 -6.87
C LYS A 133 16.33 2.05 -6.70
N VAL A 134 16.24 0.72 -6.75
CA VAL A 134 17.33 -0.22 -6.46
C VAL A 134 17.29 -1.37 -7.46
N ALA A 135 18.42 -1.69 -8.08
CA ALA A 135 18.60 -2.84 -8.94
C ALA A 135 19.84 -3.59 -8.48
N ILE A 136 19.73 -4.91 -8.42
CA ILE A 136 20.71 -5.81 -7.82
C ILE A 136 21.15 -6.76 -8.91
N GLY A 137 22.45 -6.81 -9.18
CA GLY A 137 23.12 -7.83 -9.97
C GLY A 137 23.89 -8.78 -9.05
N VAL A 138 23.88 -10.05 -9.42
CA VAL A 138 24.59 -11.14 -8.73
C VAL A 138 25.36 -11.86 -9.81
N HIS A 139 26.67 -11.96 -9.62
CA HIS A 139 27.60 -12.40 -10.63
C HIS A 139 28.57 -13.44 -10.08
N ASP A 140 28.92 -14.43 -10.91
CA ASP A 140 30.05 -15.32 -10.63
C ASP A 140 31.36 -14.51 -10.69
N LEU A 141 31.99 -14.34 -9.53
CA LEU A 141 33.22 -13.56 -9.38
C LEU A 141 34.36 -14.10 -10.23
N ASP A 142 34.45 -15.43 -10.37
CA ASP A 142 35.58 -16.09 -11.01
C ASP A 142 35.58 -15.87 -12.54
N LYS A 143 34.45 -15.38 -13.08
CA LYS A 143 34.28 -14.98 -14.49
C LYS A 143 34.62 -13.52 -14.76
N ILE A 144 34.81 -12.69 -13.73
CA ILE A 144 35.01 -11.24 -13.89
C ILE A 144 36.50 -10.89 -13.90
N LYS A 145 36.92 -10.01 -14.82
CA LYS A 145 38.25 -9.38 -14.79
C LYS A 145 38.18 -7.96 -14.25
N PHE A 146 38.90 -7.71 -13.15
CA PHE A 146 39.01 -6.39 -12.52
C PHE A 146 40.22 -5.61 -13.06
N PRO A 147 40.19 -4.26 -13.06
CA PRO A 147 39.15 -3.40 -12.49
C PRO A 147 37.89 -3.33 -13.37
N ILE A 148 36.72 -3.23 -12.73
CA ILE A 148 35.43 -3.08 -13.42
C ILE A 148 35.03 -1.60 -13.59
N LYS A 149 34.20 -1.28 -14.57
CA LYS A 149 33.75 0.09 -14.88
C LYS A 149 32.23 0.16 -14.96
N TYR A 150 31.62 1.06 -14.18
CA TYR A 150 30.20 1.45 -14.33
C TYR A 150 30.11 2.68 -15.23
N THR A 151 29.49 2.55 -16.39
CA THR A 151 29.40 3.59 -17.41
C THR A 151 28.04 3.55 -18.09
N THR A 152 27.83 4.37 -19.10
CA THR A 152 26.71 4.26 -20.04
C THR A 152 27.18 3.78 -21.41
N MET A 153 26.29 3.15 -22.17
CA MET A 153 26.47 2.76 -23.57
C MET A 153 25.24 3.17 -24.39
N SER A 154 25.44 3.46 -25.67
CA SER A 154 24.36 3.78 -26.61
C SER A 154 23.44 2.57 -26.85
N ARG A 155 22.20 2.84 -27.25
CA ARG A 155 21.16 1.81 -27.45
C ARG A 155 21.47 0.77 -28.54
N ASP A 156 22.39 1.07 -29.45
CA ASP A 156 22.87 0.15 -30.50
C ASP A 156 24.00 -0.78 -30.02
N PHE A 157 24.54 -0.57 -28.82
CA PHE A 157 25.53 -1.47 -28.22
C PHE A 157 24.95 -2.86 -27.97
N SER A 158 25.70 -3.92 -28.27
CA SER A 158 25.21 -5.30 -28.23
C SER A 158 26.02 -6.20 -27.29
N PHE A 159 25.31 -7.03 -26.52
CA PHE A 159 25.90 -8.07 -25.67
C PHE A 159 24.98 -9.28 -25.59
N ILE A 160 25.42 -10.36 -24.92
CA ILE A 160 24.58 -11.55 -24.69
C ILE A 160 23.91 -11.39 -23.32
N PRO A 161 22.61 -11.06 -23.26
CA PRO A 161 21.90 -11.00 -21.99
C PRO A 161 21.61 -12.41 -21.47
N LEU A 162 21.39 -12.52 -20.16
CA LEU A 162 20.96 -13.76 -19.53
C LEU A 162 19.72 -14.34 -20.24
N GLU A 163 19.65 -15.66 -20.38
CA GLU A 163 18.55 -16.38 -21.06
C GLU A 163 18.47 -16.14 -22.58
N PHE A 164 19.52 -15.58 -23.21
CA PHE A 164 19.67 -15.49 -24.66
C PHE A 164 20.97 -16.14 -25.13
N ASP A 165 20.96 -16.65 -26.36
CA ASP A 165 22.06 -17.40 -26.99
C ASP A 165 22.93 -16.56 -27.94
N LYS A 166 22.45 -15.37 -28.30
CA LYS A 166 23.10 -14.49 -29.28
C LYS A 166 23.25 -13.07 -28.75
N LYS A 167 24.23 -12.35 -29.30
CA LYS A 167 24.38 -10.92 -29.06
C LYS A 167 23.20 -10.17 -29.66
N ILE A 168 22.53 -9.38 -28.84
CA ILE A 168 21.46 -8.45 -29.25
C ILE A 168 21.76 -7.07 -28.68
N SER A 169 21.28 -6.03 -29.37
CA SER A 169 21.44 -4.65 -28.97
C SER A 169 20.60 -4.31 -27.74
N ILE A 170 20.98 -3.25 -27.00
CA ILE A 170 20.19 -2.72 -25.88
C ILE A 170 18.75 -2.40 -26.33
N ASP A 171 18.58 -1.79 -27.50
CA ASP A 171 17.25 -1.48 -28.03
C ASP A 171 16.41 -2.73 -28.31
N GLU A 172 17.02 -3.78 -28.84
CA GLU A 172 16.37 -5.08 -29.01
C GLU A 172 15.99 -5.68 -27.64
N ILE A 173 16.89 -5.66 -26.65
CA ILE A 173 16.61 -6.15 -25.29
C ILE A 173 15.35 -5.48 -24.74
N LEU A 174 15.25 -4.15 -24.83
CA LEU A 174 14.11 -3.40 -24.32
C LEU A 174 12.78 -3.69 -25.05
N LYS A 175 12.83 -4.30 -26.25
CA LYS A 175 11.65 -4.61 -27.08
C LYS A 175 11.25 -6.07 -27.09
N ILE A 176 12.20 -7.01 -26.94
CA ILE A 176 11.93 -8.45 -27.14
C ILE A 176 12.24 -9.29 -25.90
N HIS A 177 13.17 -8.88 -25.04
CA HIS A 177 13.52 -9.67 -23.86
C HIS A 177 12.41 -9.51 -22.81
N PRO A 178 11.89 -10.59 -22.18
CA PRO A 178 10.79 -10.49 -21.20
C PRO A 178 11.03 -9.45 -20.09
N LYS A 179 12.18 -9.53 -19.41
CA LYS A 179 12.63 -8.51 -18.43
C LYS A 179 12.87 -7.12 -19.06
N GLY A 180 13.35 -7.07 -20.30
CA GLY A 180 13.54 -5.82 -21.04
C GLY A 180 12.23 -5.09 -21.24
N VAL A 181 11.22 -5.76 -21.79
CA VAL A 181 9.88 -5.21 -22.02
C VAL A 181 9.23 -4.78 -20.71
N ALA A 182 9.28 -5.62 -19.66
CA ALA A 182 8.67 -5.33 -18.37
C ALA A 182 9.20 -4.03 -17.73
N TYR A 183 10.51 -3.78 -17.85
CA TYR A 183 11.18 -2.66 -17.20
C TYR A 183 11.65 -1.55 -18.16
N ALA A 184 11.28 -1.60 -19.45
CA ALA A 184 11.73 -0.65 -20.46
C ALA A 184 11.36 0.80 -20.14
N HIS A 185 10.21 1.01 -19.49
CA HIS A 185 9.75 2.32 -19.05
C HIS A 185 10.71 3.03 -18.07
N LEU A 186 11.62 2.30 -17.40
CA LEU A 186 12.65 2.89 -16.54
C LEU A 186 13.78 3.55 -17.32
N LEU A 187 13.99 3.16 -18.59
CA LEU A 187 15.06 3.65 -19.46
C LEU A 187 14.53 4.33 -20.74
N SER A 188 13.21 4.55 -20.86
CA SER A 188 12.59 5.05 -22.10
C SER A 188 13.01 6.47 -22.46
N GLY A 189 13.33 7.31 -21.48
CA GLY A 189 13.74 8.71 -21.69
C GLY A 189 15.24 8.93 -21.91
N PHE A 190 16.05 7.88 -22.03
CA PHE A 190 17.51 8.00 -22.12
C PHE A 190 18.07 7.42 -23.43
N GLU A 191 18.98 8.16 -24.05
CA GLU A 191 19.70 7.77 -25.27
C GLU A 191 20.83 6.76 -24.99
N GLU A 192 21.49 6.92 -23.84
CA GLU A 192 22.48 5.95 -23.33
C GLU A 192 21.92 5.24 -22.09
N CYS A 193 22.23 3.96 -21.95
CA CYS A 193 21.78 3.08 -20.86
C CYS A 193 22.97 2.67 -19.98
N PRO A 194 22.78 2.53 -18.66
CA PRO A 194 23.88 2.22 -17.76
C PRO A 194 24.30 0.75 -17.88
N ILE A 195 25.59 0.49 -17.75
CA ILE A 195 26.21 -0.80 -17.96
C ILE A 195 27.41 -0.98 -17.02
N TRP A 196 27.60 -2.21 -16.55
CA TRP A 196 28.85 -2.63 -15.91
C TRP A 196 29.70 -3.41 -16.92
N LEU A 197 30.97 -3.04 -17.01
CA LEU A 197 31.97 -3.68 -17.85
C LEU A 197 33.14 -4.18 -17.01
N ASP A 198 33.73 -5.28 -17.42
CA ASP A 198 35.00 -5.75 -16.88
C ASP A 198 36.21 -5.13 -17.62
N SER A 199 37.44 -5.49 -17.22
CA SER A 199 38.65 -4.97 -17.85
C SER A 199 38.85 -5.43 -19.31
N ASN A 200 38.12 -6.46 -19.74
CA ASN A 200 38.09 -6.96 -21.12
C ASN A 200 36.94 -6.34 -21.93
N ASN A 201 36.17 -5.42 -21.36
CA ASN A 201 34.94 -4.85 -21.91
C ASN A 201 33.81 -5.88 -22.09
N GLU A 202 33.81 -6.97 -21.32
CA GLU A 202 32.65 -7.85 -21.24
C GLU A 202 31.59 -7.25 -20.31
N VAL A 203 30.32 -7.43 -20.66
CA VAL A 203 29.19 -6.88 -19.90
C VAL A 203 28.88 -7.77 -18.71
N LEU A 204 28.91 -7.20 -17.51
CA LEU A 204 28.40 -7.85 -16.30
C LEU A 204 26.88 -7.72 -16.22
N SER A 205 26.38 -6.50 -16.37
CA SER A 205 24.95 -6.20 -16.32
C SER A 205 24.62 -4.90 -17.04
N MET A 206 23.35 -4.76 -17.44
CA MET A 206 22.72 -3.54 -17.90
C MET A 206 21.61 -3.16 -16.91
N PRO A 207 21.93 -2.45 -15.82
CA PRO A 207 20.93 -2.05 -14.84
C PRO A 207 19.87 -1.09 -15.42
N PRO A 208 18.65 -1.05 -14.88
CA PRO A 208 18.06 -1.98 -13.91
C PRO A 208 17.48 -3.26 -14.55
N ILE A 209 17.85 -3.58 -15.79
CA ILE A 209 17.09 -4.51 -16.65
C ILE A 209 17.57 -5.95 -16.50
N ILE A 210 18.82 -6.25 -16.86
CA ILE A 210 19.28 -7.64 -17.03
C ILE A 210 20.78 -7.78 -16.79
N ASN A 211 21.21 -8.98 -16.39
CA ASN A 211 22.62 -9.35 -16.29
C ASN A 211 23.12 -9.93 -17.62
N GLY A 212 24.44 -9.93 -17.83
CA GLY A 212 25.08 -10.68 -18.91
C GLY A 212 25.11 -12.17 -18.59
N ASP A 213 25.05 -13.01 -19.63
CA ASP A 213 25.08 -14.47 -19.47
C ASP A 213 26.46 -15.00 -19.01
N ASN A 214 27.53 -14.32 -19.39
CA ASN A 214 28.93 -14.68 -19.06
C ASN A 214 29.25 -14.76 -17.56
N THR A 215 28.48 -14.07 -16.71
CA THR A 215 28.66 -14.03 -15.26
C THR A 215 27.51 -14.69 -14.49
N LYS A 216 26.73 -15.54 -15.17
CA LYS A 216 25.61 -16.29 -14.59
C LYS A 216 26.07 -17.14 -13.40
N VAL A 217 25.32 -17.04 -12.30
CA VAL A 217 25.50 -17.90 -11.13
C VAL A 217 24.89 -19.27 -11.38
N THR A 218 25.63 -20.32 -11.03
CA THR A 218 25.19 -21.73 -11.08
C THR A 218 25.55 -22.44 -9.79
N GLU A 219 25.15 -23.71 -9.64
CA GLU A 219 25.53 -24.56 -8.49
C GLU A 219 27.05 -24.70 -8.30
N THR A 220 27.82 -24.51 -9.38
CA THR A 220 29.29 -24.59 -9.34
C THR A 220 29.96 -23.30 -8.89
N THR A 221 29.24 -22.17 -8.90
CA THR A 221 29.74 -20.89 -8.43
C THR A 221 30.07 -21.00 -6.95
N LYS A 222 31.14 -20.32 -6.49
CA LYS A 222 31.55 -20.29 -5.08
C LYS A 222 31.80 -18.89 -4.55
N ASN A 223 32.09 -17.99 -5.48
CA ASN A 223 32.49 -16.63 -5.21
C ASN A 223 31.56 -15.71 -5.99
N LEU A 224 31.03 -14.70 -5.32
CA LEU A 224 30.07 -13.76 -5.87
C LEU A 224 30.64 -12.36 -5.90
N PHE A 225 30.32 -11.65 -6.97
CA PHE A 225 30.26 -10.20 -6.96
C PHE A 225 28.79 -9.77 -6.92
N ILE A 226 28.42 -9.01 -5.90
CA ILE A 226 27.11 -8.39 -5.78
C ILE A 226 27.26 -6.94 -6.17
N ASP A 227 26.58 -6.52 -7.23
CA ASP A 227 26.50 -5.12 -7.64
C ASP A 227 25.10 -4.57 -7.35
N ILE A 228 25.01 -3.36 -6.82
CA ILE A 228 23.73 -2.69 -6.62
C ILE A 228 23.81 -1.27 -7.14
N THR A 229 22.88 -0.94 -8.04
CA THR A 229 22.76 0.39 -8.63
C THR A 229 21.41 1.01 -8.32
N GLY A 230 21.35 2.33 -8.27
CA GLY A 230 20.15 3.01 -7.86
C GLY A 230 20.15 4.51 -8.08
N THR A 231 18.98 5.08 -7.77
CA THR A 231 18.76 6.53 -7.73
C THR A 231 18.85 7.08 -6.30
N HIS A 232 19.01 6.22 -5.30
CA HIS A 232 19.07 6.61 -3.89
C HIS A 232 20.11 5.80 -3.11
N LYS A 233 21.18 6.48 -2.66
CA LYS A 233 22.36 5.88 -2.01
C LYS A 233 22.03 5.00 -0.79
N LYS A 234 21.29 5.55 0.18
CA LYS A 234 20.96 4.81 1.42
C LYS A 234 20.13 3.55 1.14
N SER A 235 19.34 3.54 0.05
CA SER A 235 18.54 2.36 -0.29
C SER A 235 19.35 1.26 -0.94
N ILE A 236 20.32 1.59 -1.79
CA ILE A 236 21.21 0.56 -2.33
C ILE A 236 22.09 -0.04 -1.23
N GLU A 237 22.57 0.77 -0.27
CA GLU A 237 23.35 0.29 0.88
C GLU A 237 22.56 -0.68 1.75
N TYR A 238 21.31 -0.36 2.11
CA TYR A 238 20.47 -1.31 2.85
C TYR A 238 20.20 -2.61 2.10
N ALA A 239 19.93 -2.53 0.78
CA ALA A 239 19.73 -3.74 -0.01
C ALA A 239 21.00 -4.62 -0.03
N LEU A 240 22.18 -4.01 -0.13
CA LEU A 240 23.45 -4.72 -0.07
C LEU A 240 23.61 -5.41 1.28
N ASN A 241 23.39 -4.68 2.36
CA ASN A 241 23.56 -5.19 3.71
C ASN A 241 22.59 -6.35 4.04
N ILE A 242 21.35 -6.31 3.55
CA ILE A 242 20.37 -7.40 3.70
C ILE A 242 20.83 -8.65 2.95
N ILE A 243 21.28 -8.53 1.71
CA ILE A 243 21.78 -9.68 0.94
C ILE A 243 23.01 -10.27 1.60
N LEU A 244 23.95 -9.42 2.02
CA LEU A 244 25.17 -9.83 2.69
C LEU A 244 24.90 -10.51 4.03
N MET A 245 23.88 -10.07 4.78
CA MET A 245 23.43 -10.75 5.98
C MET A 245 23.05 -12.21 5.68
N GLY A 246 22.20 -12.44 4.67
CA GLY A 246 21.79 -13.80 4.31
C GLY A 246 22.97 -14.66 3.86
N LEU A 247 23.84 -14.13 3.00
CA LEU A 247 25.02 -14.85 2.52
C LEU A 247 26.04 -15.14 3.64
N PHE A 248 26.17 -14.25 4.63
CA PHE A 248 27.01 -14.47 5.80
C PHE A 248 26.46 -15.58 6.69
N ILE A 249 25.15 -15.63 6.92
CA ILE A 249 24.49 -16.71 7.68
C ILE A 249 24.73 -18.08 7.03
N ARG A 250 24.85 -18.12 5.69
CA ARG A 250 25.23 -19.30 4.91
C ARG A 250 26.73 -19.64 4.95
N GLY A 251 27.53 -18.90 5.71
CA GLY A 251 28.98 -19.11 5.87
C GLY A 251 29.84 -18.40 4.82
N GLY A 252 29.28 -17.47 4.04
CA GLY A 252 30.02 -16.67 3.08
C GLY A 252 30.97 -15.66 3.75
N GLU A 253 32.20 -15.58 3.25
CA GLU A 253 33.20 -14.60 3.70
C GLU A 253 33.01 -13.28 2.95
N ILE A 254 32.74 -12.19 3.68
CA ILE A 254 32.53 -10.87 3.08
C ILE A 254 33.88 -10.18 2.88
N HIS A 255 34.15 -9.77 1.65
CA HIS A 255 35.36 -9.07 1.25
C HIS A 255 35.05 -7.66 0.74
N SER A 256 35.93 -6.71 1.07
CA SER A 256 35.76 -5.31 0.68
C SER A 256 35.91 -5.11 -0.82
N PHE A 257 35.14 -4.22 -1.43
CA PHE A 257 35.27 -3.76 -2.81
C PHE A 257 35.54 -2.26 -2.83
N LYS A 258 36.59 -1.82 -3.53
CA LYS A 258 36.96 -0.41 -3.63
C LYS A 258 36.37 0.20 -4.91
N LEU A 259 35.54 1.23 -4.77
CA LEU A 259 34.91 1.91 -5.90
C LEU A 259 35.35 3.37 -5.97
N ASN A 260 36.01 3.73 -7.06
CA ASN A 260 36.38 5.13 -7.34
C ASN A 260 35.20 5.84 -7.99
N ASP A 261 34.68 6.89 -7.34
CA ASP A 261 33.62 7.75 -7.86
C ASP A 261 34.09 9.21 -7.76
N GLU A 262 34.21 9.88 -8.92
CA GLU A 262 34.70 11.26 -9.03
C GLU A 262 36.05 11.52 -8.34
N GLY A 263 36.97 10.56 -8.44
CA GLY A 263 38.31 10.66 -7.86
C GLY A 263 38.38 10.37 -6.35
N LYS A 264 37.26 10.02 -5.72
CA LYS A 264 37.20 9.55 -4.34
C LYS A 264 37.05 8.03 -4.29
N ASP A 265 37.92 7.38 -3.52
CA ASP A 265 37.83 5.96 -3.24
C ASP A 265 36.85 5.70 -2.09
N TRP A 266 35.83 4.90 -2.35
CA TRP A 266 34.89 4.38 -1.37
C TRP A 266 35.13 2.88 -1.15
N ILE A 267 35.04 2.43 0.09
CA ILE A 267 35.19 1.01 0.44
C ILE A 267 33.83 0.47 0.84
N TYR A 268 33.38 -0.57 0.16
CA TYR A 268 32.10 -1.24 0.38
C TYR A 268 32.31 -2.70 0.77
N PRO A 269 31.36 -3.35 1.45
CA PRO A 269 30.17 -2.75 2.06
C PRO A 269 30.52 -1.93 3.31
N ASN A 270 29.62 -1.02 3.71
CA ASN A 270 29.65 -0.44 5.05
C ASN A 270 28.67 -1.21 5.94
N LEU A 271 29.22 -2.00 6.86
CA LEU A 271 28.47 -2.80 7.83
C LEU A 271 28.64 -2.28 9.26
N ASP A 272 29.12 -1.05 9.42
CA ASP A 272 29.22 -0.40 10.73
C ASP A 272 27.82 -0.18 11.33
N ARG A 273 27.72 -0.37 12.64
CA ARG A 273 26.46 -0.18 13.37
C ARG A 273 26.28 1.29 13.72
N GLU A 274 25.16 1.87 13.31
CA GLU A 274 24.76 3.18 13.80
C GLU A 274 24.38 3.09 15.29
N THR A 275 24.53 4.20 16.02
CA THR A 275 24.20 4.23 17.45
C THR A 275 23.06 5.19 17.74
N MET A 276 22.12 4.76 18.58
CA MET A 276 20.99 5.57 19.02
C MET A 276 20.88 5.56 20.54
N ALA A 277 20.58 6.72 21.12
CA ALA A 277 20.34 6.84 22.55
C ALA A 277 18.87 6.58 22.87
N LEU A 278 18.59 5.73 23.85
CA LEU A 278 17.26 5.47 24.38
C LEU A 278 17.20 5.90 25.86
N ASP A 279 16.22 6.74 26.18
CA ASP A 279 15.82 7.03 27.57
C ASP A 279 14.81 5.97 28.02
N ILE A 280 15.13 5.28 29.11
CA ILE A 280 14.31 4.18 29.63
C ILE A 280 13.00 4.72 30.23
N ASN A 281 13.00 5.93 30.80
CA ASN A 281 11.77 6.53 31.32
C ASN A 281 10.79 6.84 30.19
N TYR A 282 11.31 7.25 29.02
CA TYR A 282 10.50 7.42 27.82
C TYR A 282 9.88 6.10 27.37
N SER A 283 10.68 5.03 27.26
CA SER A 283 10.20 3.70 26.90
C SER A 283 9.12 3.19 27.87
N ASN A 284 9.38 3.25 29.17
CA ASN A 284 8.43 2.85 30.21
C ASN A 284 7.12 3.66 30.16
N LYS A 285 7.22 4.98 29.94
CA LYS A 285 6.03 5.84 29.80
C LYS A 285 5.17 5.47 28.60
N VAL A 286 5.79 5.16 27.46
CA VAL A 286 5.07 4.79 26.24
C VAL A 286 4.43 3.39 26.38
N LEU A 287 5.15 2.45 26.96
CA LEU A 287 4.73 1.06 27.09
C LEU A 287 3.82 0.79 28.30
N GLY A 288 3.75 1.70 29.27
CA GLY A 288 3.08 1.44 30.55
C GLY A 288 3.80 0.39 31.40
N LEU A 289 5.13 0.28 31.25
CA LEU A 289 5.96 -0.70 31.95
C LEU A 289 6.87 -0.04 33.00
N GLN A 290 7.48 -0.87 33.85
CA GLN A 290 8.52 -0.46 34.81
C GLN A 290 9.74 -1.38 34.71
N ILE A 291 10.33 -1.46 33.51
CA ILE A 291 11.53 -2.27 33.25
C ILE A 291 12.81 -1.45 33.46
N ASN A 292 13.86 -2.11 33.94
CA ASN A 292 15.17 -1.50 34.19
C ASN A 292 16.14 -1.58 32.98
N GLU A 293 17.34 -1.02 33.10
CA GLU A 293 18.38 -0.98 32.06
C GLU A 293 18.77 -2.39 31.57
N ASN A 294 18.80 -3.38 32.46
CA ASN A 294 19.22 -4.73 32.12
C ASN A 294 18.13 -5.50 31.39
N GLU A 295 16.88 -5.36 31.85
CA GLU A 295 15.71 -5.93 31.18
C GLU A 295 15.52 -5.32 29.80
N THR A 296 15.57 -3.98 29.70
CA THR A 296 15.48 -3.26 28.42
C THR A 296 16.57 -3.70 27.44
N ALA A 297 17.81 -3.83 27.93
CA ALA A 297 18.92 -4.33 27.12
C ALA A 297 18.69 -5.78 26.66
N ASP A 298 18.17 -6.67 27.52
CA ASP A 298 17.89 -8.06 27.14
C ASP A 298 16.83 -8.15 26.04
N LEU A 299 15.77 -7.36 26.16
CA LEU A 299 14.69 -7.25 25.17
C LEU A 299 15.23 -6.77 23.81
N LEU A 300 16.00 -5.68 23.79
CA LEU A 300 16.64 -5.19 22.58
C LEU A 300 17.62 -6.21 21.98
N MET A 301 18.39 -6.93 22.80
CA MET A 301 19.29 -7.97 22.30
C MET A 301 18.53 -9.15 21.67
N LYS A 302 17.31 -9.48 22.12
CA LYS A 302 16.45 -10.45 21.42
C LYS A 302 16.01 -9.95 20.05
N MET A 303 15.89 -8.65 19.84
CA MET A 303 15.60 -8.07 18.52
C MET A 303 16.84 -7.84 17.64
N GLY A 304 18.00 -8.36 18.07
CA GLY A 304 19.25 -8.31 17.31
C GLY A 304 20.06 -7.02 17.49
N TYR A 305 19.69 -6.14 18.44
CA TYR A 305 20.48 -4.93 18.72
C TYR A 305 21.73 -5.23 19.55
N GLY A 306 22.77 -4.41 19.35
CA GLY A 306 23.90 -4.32 20.27
C GLY A 306 23.68 -3.28 21.36
N ILE A 307 24.40 -3.41 22.47
CA ILE A 307 24.38 -2.43 23.56
C ILE A 307 25.80 -1.91 23.78
N LYS A 308 26.05 -0.68 23.32
CA LYS A 308 27.37 -0.05 23.40
C LYS A 308 27.72 0.40 24.81
N SER A 309 26.77 1.00 25.51
CA SER A 309 26.93 1.40 26.90
C SER A 309 25.61 1.47 27.65
N LYS A 310 25.71 1.27 28.97
CA LYS A 310 24.59 1.35 29.91
C LYS A 310 24.92 2.38 30.98
N SER A 311 23.95 3.23 31.28
CA SER A 311 24.02 4.23 32.36
C SER A 311 22.64 4.40 32.98
N LYS A 312 22.55 5.08 34.13
CA LYS A 312 21.29 5.28 34.83
C LYS A 312 20.26 5.93 33.90
N ASN A 313 19.12 5.25 33.70
CA ASN A 313 18.00 5.59 32.83
C ASN A 313 18.33 5.76 31.33
N LYS A 314 19.49 5.28 30.86
CA LYS A 314 19.90 5.50 29.47
C LYS A 314 20.74 4.37 28.88
N LEU A 315 20.37 3.94 27.68
CA LEU A 315 21.11 2.99 26.85
C LEU A 315 21.64 3.66 25.57
N ILE A 316 22.85 3.30 25.15
CA ILE A 316 23.33 3.55 23.79
C ILE A 316 23.24 2.24 23.02
N VAL A 317 22.29 2.17 22.10
CA VAL A 317 21.92 0.98 21.33
C VAL A 317 22.64 1.01 19.99
N GLU A 318 23.17 -0.12 19.55
CA GLU A 318 23.80 -0.31 18.24
C GLU A 318 22.82 -0.98 17.29
N ILE A 319 22.52 -0.30 16.18
CA ILE A 319 21.55 -0.73 15.19
C ILE A 319 22.27 -1.55 14.11
N PRO A 320 21.82 -2.79 13.83
CA PRO A 320 22.39 -3.58 12.74
C PRO A 320 22.28 -2.87 11.39
N ALA A 321 23.34 -2.92 10.58
CA ALA A 321 23.42 -2.18 9.31
C ALA A 321 22.39 -2.61 8.24
N TYR A 322 21.68 -3.73 8.45
CA TYR A 322 20.60 -4.23 7.60
C TYR A 322 19.20 -3.78 8.06
N ARG A 323 19.06 -3.20 9.25
CA ARG A 323 17.81 -2.61 9.75
C ARG A 323 17.65 -1.19 9.20
N ALA A 324 16.72 -1.02 8.26
CA ALA A 324 16.48 0.24 7.56
C ALA A 324 15.33 1.07 8.14
N ASP A 325 14.56 0.45 9.01
CA ASP A 325 13.34 0.91 9.67
C ASP A 325 13.60 1.80 10.89
N ILE A 326 14.78 1.70 11.51
CA ILE A 326 15.09 2.41 12.75
C ILE A 326 15.56 3.84 12.45
N LEU A 327 14.67 4.80 12.66
CA LEU A 327 14.86 6.21 12.37
C LEU A 327 14.71 7.09 13.63
N HIS A 328 14.02 6.59 14.66
CA HIS A 328 13.70 7.32 15.88
C HIS A 328 13.70 6.39 17.10
N PRO A 329 13.96 6.88 18.32
CA PRO A 329 13.91 6.04 19.53
C PRO A 329 12.59 5.29 19.77
N ILE A 330 11.48 5.72 19.15
CA ILE A 330 10.20 5.02 19.23
C ILE A 330 10.24 3.66 18.53
N ASP A 331 11.07 3.50 17.50
CA ASP A 331 11.22 2.23 16.77
C ASP A 331 11.95 1.20 17.66
N LEU A 332 12.86 1.68 18.53
CA LEU A 332 13.45 0.83 19.58
C LEU A 332 12.41 0.44 20.64
N VAL A 333 11.49 1.34 20.98
CA VAL A 333 10.41 1.08 21.94
C VAL A 333 9.40 0.07 21.38
N GLU A 334 9.10 0.14 20.08
CA GLU A 334 8.33 -0.87 19.36
C GLU A 334 9.00 -2.24 19.47
N ASP A 335 10.28 -2.36 19.14
CA ASP A 335 11.01 -3.63 19.24
C ASP A 335 11.10 -4.15 20.70
N ILE A 336 11.14 -3.26 21.69
CA ILE A 336 11.00 -3.63 23.11
C ILE A 336 9.62 -4.23 23.37
N SER A 337 8.55 -3.64 22.83
CA SER A 337 7.18 -4.16 22.99
C SER A 337 7.02 -5.55 22.36
N ILE A 338 7.56 -5.74 21.16
CA ILE A 338 7.54 -7.02 20.44
C ILE A 338 8.27 -8.08 21.27
N SER A 339 9.53 -7.82 21.64
CA SER A 339 10.34 -8.77 22.41
C SER A 339 9.87 -9.01 23.84
N TYR A 340 9.16 -8.05 24.44
CA TYR A 340 8.46 -8.23 25.71
C TYR A 340 7.31 -9.22 25.55
N GLY A 341 6.66 -9.23 24.39
CA GLY A 341 5.52 -10.07 24.06
C GLY A 341 4.22 -9.33 24.38
N PHE A 342 3.39 -9.10 23.36
CA PHE A 342 2.11 -8.41 23.52
C PHE A 342 1.18 -9.12 24.51
N GLU A 343 1.34 -10.44 24.65
CA GLU A 343 0.60 -11.25 25.61
C GLU A 343 0.88 -10.92 27.09
N ASN A 344 1.98 -10.22 27.37
CA ASN A 344 2.40 -9.89 28.74
C ASN A 344 1.91 -8.51 29.21
N PHE A 345 1.32 -7.69 28.33
CA PHE A 345 0.75 -6.40 28.71
C PHE A 345 -0.57 -6.61 29.45
N THR A 346 -0.73 -5.91 30.57
CA THR A 346 -2.01 -5.85 31.29
C THR A 346 -2.87 -4.73 30.70
N PRO A 347 -4.06 -5.01 30.15
CA PRO A 347 -4.94 -3.96 29.62
C PRO A 347 -5.38 -3.01 30.74
N GLU A 348 -5.29 -1.70 30.49
CA GLU A 348 -5.75 -0.65 31.40
C GLU A 348 -6.77 0.24 30.70
N ILE A 349 -7.78 0.70 31.44
CA ILE A 349 -8.74 1.69 30.94
C ILE A 349 -8.09 3.07 31.06
N PRO A 350 -8.01 3.86 29.97
CA PRO A 350 -7.48 5.22 30.05
C PRO A 350 -8.26 6.07 31.06
N GLU A 351 -7.56 6.77 31.95
CA GLU A 351 -8.15 7.70 32.92
C GLU A 351 -8.60 9.02 32.26
N ILE A 352 -9.49 8.92 31.27
CA ILE A 352 -10.00 10.07 30.51
C ILE A 352 -11.50 10.19 30.75
N ALA A 353 -11.90 11.20 31.53
CA ALA A 353 -13.31 11.56 31.69
C ALA A 353 -13.76 12.48 30.54
N THR A 354 -14.48 11.93 29.57
CA THR A 354 -15.16 12.71 28.52
C THR A 354 -16.66 12.39 28.48
N ILE A 355 -17.45 13.34 27.97
CA ILE A 355 -18.87 13.15 27.70
C ILE A 355 -19.03 13.05 26.18
N GLY A 356 -19.45 11.89 25.70
CA GLY A 356 -19.81 11.70 24.30
C GLY A 356 -21.15 12.37 24.00
N GLN A 357 -21.28 12.97 22.82
CA GLN A 357 -22.55 13.49 22.32
C GLN A 357 -22.74 13.02 20.88
N GLU A 358 -23.98 12.68 20.52
CA GLU A 358 -24.34 12.38 19.14
C GLU A 358 -24.26 13.64 18.26
N ASN A 359 -23.83 13.47 17.01
CA ASN A 359 -23.89 14.55 16.03
C ASN A 359 -25.37 14.88 15.74
N PRO A 360 -25.85 16.11 16.00
CA PRO A 360 -27.28 16.37 15.94
C PRO A 360 -27.90 16.27 14.53
N ILE A 361 -27.11 16.35 13.45
CA ILE A 361 -27.60 16.06 12.09
C ILE A 361 -27.93 14.56 11.91
N GLU A 362 -27.18 13.66 12.55
CA GLU A 362 -27.45 12.21 12.50
C GLU A 362 -28.71 11.86 13.30
N VAL A 363 -28.93 12.53 14.43
CA VAL A 363 -30.20 12.42 15.18
C VAL A 363 -31.38 12.87 14.32
N PHE A 364 -31.21 13.94 13.54
CA PHE A 364 -32.22 14.42 12.61
C PHE A 364 -32.46 13.43 11.45
N ILE A 365 -31.40 12.91 10.83
CA ILE A 365 -31.49 11.91 9.75
C ILE A 365 -32.22 10.66 10.22
N ARG A 366 -31.88 10.12 11.39
CA ARG A 366 -32.56 8.95 11.96
C ARG A 366 -34.07 9.17 12.11
N LYS A 367 -34.49 10.38 12.53
CA LYS A 367 -35.92 10.74 12.59
C LYS A 367 -36.56 10.83 11.21
N VAL A 368 -35.84 11.35 10.22
CA VAL A 368 -36.30 11.36 8.81
C VAL A 368 -36.53 9.94 8.30
N GLU A 369 -35.58 9.04 8.54
CA GLU A 369 -35.64 7.62 8.17
C GLU A 369 -36.83 6.91 8.85
N GLU A 370 -36.98 7.07 10.17
CA GLU A 370 -38.09 6.49 10.94
C GLU A 370 -39.47 6.94 10.43
N LEU A 371 -39.61 8.23 10.07
CA LEU A 371 -40.85 8.75 9.52
C LEU A 371 -41.20 8.13 8.17
N LEU A 372 -40.22 7.99 7.27
CA LEU A 372 -40.45 7.41 5.93
C LEU A 372 -40.77 5.93 6.00
N VAL A 373 -40.15 5.19 6.93
CA VAL A 373 -40.57 3.82 7.25
C VAL A 373 -42.02 3.79 7.72
N GLY A 374 -42.44 4.75 8.55
CA GLY A 374 -43.83 4.94 8.95
C GLY A 374 -44.81 5.22 7.80
N PHE A 375 -44.33 5.85 6.71
CA PHE A 375 -45.07 6.02 5.45
C PHE A 375 -45.04 4.78 4.54
N ASN A 376 -44.60 3.63 5.05
CA ASN A 376 -44.49 2.36 4.33
C ASN A 376 -43.51 2.41 3.15
N PHE A 377 -42.40 3.14 3.32
CA PHE A 377 -41.25 3.09 2.42
C PHE A 377 -40.18 2.15 2.96
N ILE A 378 -39.42 1.54 2.04
CA ILE A 378 -38.26 0.71 2.34
C ILE A 378 -37.00 1.55 2.08
N GLU A 379 -36.11 1.61 3.07
CA GLU A 379 -34.82 2.26 2.88
C GLU A 379 -33.91 1.42 1.99
N VAL A 380 -33.21 2.08 1.07
CA VAL A 380 -32.14 1.49 0.27
C VAL A 380 -30.86 2.31 0.42
N LYS A 381 -29.70 1.69 0.19
CA LYS A 381 -28.40 2.36 0.19
C LYS A 381 -27.69 2.09 -1.13
N ASN A 382 -27.48 3.12 -1.93
CA ASN A 382 -26.75 3.03 -3.19
C ASN A 382 -25.29 3.47 -3.00
N TYR A 383 -24.43 3.02 -3.91
CA TYR A 383 -23.03 3.47 -3.93
C TYR A 383 -22.95 4.99 -4.12
N VAL A 384 -21.99 5.61 -3.42
CA VAL A 384 -21.66 7.03 -3.58
C VAL A 384 -21.02 7.31 -4.96
N LEU A 385 -20.35 6.32 -5.53
CA LEU A 385 -19.82 6.36 -6.88
C LEU A 385 -20.81 5.73 -7.87
N SER A 386 -20.88 6.32 -9.06
CA SER A 386 -21.63 5.85 -10.21
C SER A 386 -20.93 6.37 -11.47
N ASN A 387 -21.68 6.61 -12.54
CA ASN A 387 -21.17 7.14 -13.79
C ASN A 387 -22.09 8.20 -14.40
N GLU A 388 -21.55 8.99 -15.31
CA GLU A 388 -22.27 10.06 -16.02
C GLU A 388 -23.51 9.57 -16.77
N ASP A 389 -23.49 8.34 -17.31
CA ASP A 389 -24.63 7.81 -18.05
C ASP A 389 -25.88 7.68 -17.15
N VAL A 390 -25.70 7.06 -15.98
CA VAL A 390 -26.78 6.91 -14.98
C VAL A 390 -27.17 8.24 -14.36
N LEU A 391 -26.20 9.03 -13.92
CA LEU A 391 -26.48 10.24 -13.13
C LEU A 391 -27.09 11.37 -13.97
N ILE A 392 -26.70 11.49 -15.24
CA ILE A 392 -27.02 12.64 -16.09
C ILE A 392 -27.74 12.24 -17.37
N LYS A 393 -27.13 11.39 -18.21
CA LYS A 393 -27.64 11.17 -19.58
C LYS A 393 -29.02 10.54 -19.57
N LYS A 394 -29.20 9.45 -18.81
CA LYS A 394 -30.51 8.76 -18.70
C LYS A 394 -31.57 9.62 -18.02
N MET A 395 -31.15 10.58 -17.19
CA MET A 395 -32.01 11.54 -16.48
C MET A 395 -32.31 12.80 -17.28
N LEU A 396 -31.71 12.97 -18.47
CA LEU A 396 -31.82 14.13 -19.34
C LEU A 396 -31.30 15.45 -18.70
N ASP A 397 -30.49 15.38 -17.65
CA ASP A 397 -30.02 16.53 -16.85
C ASP A 397 -28.64 17.04 -17.31
N ASN A 398 -28.46 17.24 -18.63
CA ASN A 398 -27.17 17.46 -19.29
C ASN A 398 -26.44 18.78 -18.91
N LYS A 399 -26.93 19.54 -17.94
CA LYS A 399 -26.39 20.85 -17.55
C LYS A 399 -25.50 20.80 -16.30
N LYS A 400 -25.40 19.66 -15.62
CA LYS A 400 -24.61 19.53 -14.38
C LYS A 400 -23.15 19.19 -14.63
N ASN A 401 -22.28 19.88 -13.91
CA ASN A 401 -20.84 19.58 -13.87
C ASN A 401 -20.57 18.51 -12.81
N LEU A 402 -20.13 17.34 -13.26
CA LEU A 402 -19.86 16.20 -12.39
C LEU A 402 -18.45 16.21 -11.81
N VAL A 403 -18.30 15.56 -10.65
CA VAL A 403 -17.01 15.30 -10.00
C VAL A 403 -16.56 13.89 -10.36
N LYS A 404 -15.45 13.78 -11.11
CA LYS A 404 -14.91 12.50 -11.60
C LYS A 404 -13.58 12.15 -10.95
N THR A 405 -13.37 10.87 -10.74
CA THR A 405 -12.08 10.30 -10.34
C THR A 405 -11.13 10.32 -11.54
N ARG A 406 -9.86 10.69 -11.31
CA ARG A 406 -8.87 10.80 -12.40
C ARG A 406 -8.49 9.46 -13.01
N ASN A 407 -8.35 8.43 -12.17
CA ASN A 407 -7.84 7.12 -12.52
C ASN A 407 -8.83 6.04 -12.03
N ALA A 408 -10.06 6.08 -12.50
CA ALA A 408 -11.06 5.06 -12.16
C ALA A 408 -10.59 3.68 -12.66
N VAL A 409 -10.60 2.67 -11.77
CA VAL A 409 -10.33 1.28 -12.17
C VAL A 409 -11.49 0.71 -12.97
N ASN A 410 -12.71 1.18 -12.71
CA ASN A 410 -13.94 0.79 -13.39
C ASN A 410 -14.72 2.04 -13.81
N THR A 411 -15.14 2.10 -15.07
CA THR A 411 -15.94 3.20 -15.63
C THR A 411 -17.36 3.26 -15.07
N GLU A 412 -17.87 2.19 -14.46
CA GLU A 412 -19.17 2.20 -13.78
C GLU A 412 -19.17 3.03 -12.48
N PHE A 413 -17.99 3.24 -11.89
CA PHE A 413 -17.76 3.92 -10.62
C PHE A 413 -16.70 5.02 -10.76
N ASP A 414 -16.80 5.83 -11.82
CA ASP A 414 -15.86 6.90 -12.11
C ASP A 414 -16.28 8.28 -11.57
N THR A 415 -17.55 8.43 -11.18
CA THR A 415 -18.18 9.72 -10.88
C THR A 415 -18.86 9.71 -9.51
N VAL A 416 -18.66 10.76 -8.71
CA VAL A 416 -19.37 10.95 -7.43
C VAL A 416 -20.82 11.35 -7.70
N ARG A 417 -21.78 10.75 -7.00
CA ARG A 417 -23.21 11.06 -7.18
C ARG A 417 -23.53 12.51 -6.83
N CYS A 418 -24.15 13.20 -7.78
CA CYS A 418 -24.67 14.57 -7.61
C CYS A 418 -26.17 14.60 -7.23
N SER A 419 -26.79 13.43 -7.14
CA SER A 419 -28.22 13.21 -6.86
C SER A 419 -28.43 11.74 -6.52
N ILE A 420 -29.39 11.45 -5.66
CA ILE A 420 -29.76 10.10 -5.22
C ILE A 420 -30.83 9.50 -6.15
N LEU A 421 -31.75 10.33 -6.66
CA LEU A 421 -32.89 9.89 -7.47
C LEU A 421 -32.52 8.96 -8.66
N PRO A 422 -31.47 9.22 -9.47
CA PRO A 422 -31.09 8.34 -10.58
C PRO A 422 -30.69 6.94 -10.09
N LEU A 423 -30.12 6.85 -8.88
CA LEU A 423 -29.71 5.59 -8.29
C LEU A 423 -30.92 4.82 -7.76
N LEU A 424 -31.93 5.50 -7.19
CA LEU A 424 -33.21 4.86 -6.85
C LEU A 424 -33.90 4.27 -8.09
N LEU A 425 -33.90 4.96 -9.22
CA LEU A 425 -34.43 4.41 -10.47
C LEU A 425 -33.65 3.16 -10.91
N LYS A 426 -32.32 3.17 -10.79
CA LYS A 426 -31.50 1.97 -11.04
C LYS A 426 -31.86 0.83 -10.07
N THR A 427 -32.12 1.13 -8.80
CA THR A 427 -32.59 0.13 -7.82
C THR A 427 -33.94 -0.47 -8.23
N LEU A 428 -34.90 0.34 -8.65
CA LEU A 428 -36.21 -0.13 -9.13
C LEU A 428 -36.07 -1.04 -10.35
N VAL A 429 -35.23 -0.68 -11.32
CA VAL A 429 -34.96 -1.52 -12.51
C VAL A 429 -34.42 -2.89 -12.13
N ASN A 430 -33.47 -2.95 -11.19
CA ASN A 430 -32.91 -4.21 -10.72
C ASN A 430 -33.92 -5.08 -9.94
N ASN A 431 -35.04 -4.49 -9.52
CA ASN A 431 -36.08 -5.13 -8.73
C ASN A 431 -37.43 -5.21 -9.48
N ALA A 432 -37.46 -4.92 -10.79
CA ALA A 432 -38.70 -4.84 -11.57
C ALA A 432 -39.49 -6.17 -11.61
N GLN A 433 -38.82 -7.31 -11.36
CA GLN A 433 -39.42 -8.64 -11.26
C GLN A 433 -40.21 -8.90 -9.97
N TYR A 434 -40.05 -8.06 -8.94
CA TYR A 434 -40.75 -8.23 -7.66
C TYR A 434 -42.09 -7.49 -7.63
N GLU A 435 -42.92 -7.81 -6.64
CA GLU A 435 -44.27 -7.27 -6.52
C GLU A 435 -44.27 -5.74 -6.30
N TYR A 436 -45.32 -5.10 -6.83
CA TYR A 436 -45.62 -3.68 -6.63
C TYR A 436 -46.71 -3.52 -5.54
N PRO A 437 -46.77 -2.39 -4.82
CA PRO A 437 -45.97 -1.17 -4.98
C PRO A 437 -44.55 -1.28 -4.43
N GLN A 438 -43.60 -0.64 -5.13
CA GLN A 438 -42.22 -0.51 -4.69
C GLN A 438 -41.97 0.94 -4.24
N ASN A 439 -42.14 1.20 -2.95
CA ASN A 439 -41.91 2.50 -2.34
C ASN A 439 -40.56 2.48 -1.65
N ILE A 440 -39.58 3.17 -2.23
CA ILE A 440 -38.21 3.18 -1.71
C ILE A 440 -37.70 4.60 -1.49
N PHE A 441 -36.80 4.74 -0.52
CA PHE A 441 -36.14 6.00 -0.25
C PHE A 441 -34.67 5.77 0.11
N GLU A 442 -33.87 6.82 0.00
CA GLU A 442 -32.51 6.83 0.49
C GLU A 442 -32.18 8.21 1.04
N VAL A 443 -31.57 8.23 2.22
CA VAL A 443 -30.87 9.39 2.78
C VAL A 443 -29.37 9.16 2.64
N GLY A 444 -28.67 10.16 2.12
CA GLY A 444 -27.21 10.16 2.15
C GLY A 444 -26.55 11.35 1.49
N ILE A 445 -25.22 11.30 1.50
CA ILE A 445 -24.38 12.40 1.02
C ILE A 445 -24.35 12.42 -0.51
N ILE A 446 -24.48 13.62 -1.08
CA ILE A 446 -24.22 13.93 -2.49
C ILE A 446 -23.18 15.04 -2.60
N VAL A 447 -22.53 15.12 -3.76
CA VAL A 447 -21.68 16.25 -4.15
C VAL A 447 -22.32 16.89 -5.38
N PRO A 448 -23.14 17.96 -5.23
CA PRO A 448 -23.98 18.47 -6.31
C PRO A 448 -23.21 18.98 -7.53
N ASP A 449 -22.01 19.53 -7.30
CA ASP A 449 -21.19 20.17 -8.32
C ASP A 449 -19.69 20.16 -7.97
N GLN A 450 -18.87 20.83 -8.79
CA GLN A 450 -17.42 20.89 -8.64
C GLN A 450 -16.90 21.78 -7.49
N SER A 451 -17.79 22.40 -6.69
CA SER A 451 -17.40 23.05 -5.43
C SER A 451 -16.95 22.05 -4.37
N LEU A 452 -17.23 20.75 -4.56
CA LEU A 452 -16.91 19.66 -3.64
C LEU A 452 -17.59 19.81 -2.26
N ILE A 453 -18.68 20.58 -2.20
CA ILE A 453 -19.46 20.74 -0.98
C ILE A 453 -20.41 19.55 -0.84
N GLU A 454 -20.21 18.76 0.21
CA GLU A 454 -21.10 17.66 0.57
C GLU A 454 -22.45 18.19 1.10
N ARG A 455 -23.53 17.54 0.67
CA ARG A 455 -24.90 17.81 1.13
C ARG A 455 -25.59 16.51 1.49
N GLN A 456 -26.36 16.52 2.57
CA GLN A 456 -27.29 15.45 2.89
C GLN A 456 -28.53 15.62 2.03
N SER A 457 -28.82 14.62 1.20
CA SER A 457 -30.00 14.59 0.33
C SER A 457 -30.92 13.46 0.75
N LEU A 458 -32.22 13.66 0.58
CA LEU A 458 -33.24 12.64 0.67
C LEU A 458 -33.91 12.52 -0.70
N ALA A 459 -33.96 11.31 -1.25
CA ALA A 459 -34.84 11.02 -2.39
C ALA A 459 -35.83 9.90 -2.04
N CYS A 460 -37.03 10.02 -2.59
CA CYS A 460 -38.11 9.04 -2.44
C CYS A 460 -38.73 8.75 -3.79
N THR A 461 -39.11 7.49 -4.03
CA THR A 461 -39.84 7.06 -5.22
C THR A 461 -41.00 6.14 -4.85
N ILE A 462 -42.16 6.37 -5.46
CA ILE A 462 -43.34 5.49 -5.45
C ILE A 462 -43.46 4.90 -6.84
N CYS A 463 -43.40 3.57 -6.96
CA CYS A 463 -43.45 2.86 -8.23
C CYS A 463 -44.58 1.83 -8.23
N HIS A 464 -45.61 2.06 -9.05
CA HIS A 464 -46.74 1.15 -9.31
C HIS A 464 -47.61 1.67 -10.47
N PRO A 465 -48.56 0.86 -11.02
CA PRO A 465 -49.34 1.23 -12.22
C PRO A 465 -50.15 2.53 -12.14
N LYS A 466 -50.43 3.05 -10.94
CA LYS A 466 -51.22 4.28 -10.73
C LYS A 466 -50.42 5.40 -10.08
N ALA A 467 -49.09 5.24 -9.94
CA ALA A 467 -48.25 6.21 -9.26
C ALA A 467 -48.43 7.60 -9.89
N SER A 468 -48.69 8.59 -9.04
CA SER A 468 -49.12 9.92 -9.47
C SER A 468 -48.49 11.02 -8.62
N PHE A 469 -48.45 12.23 -9.19
CA PHE A 469 -47.96 13.43 -8.50
C PHE A 469 -48.69 13.66 -7.15
N THR A 470 -50.00 13.39 -7.11
CA THR A 470 -50.81 13.58 -5.91
C THR A 470 -50.40 12.66 -4.77
N GLU A 471 -50.04 11.40 -5.06
CA GLU A 471 -49.58 10.44 -4.05
C GLU A 471 -48.27 10.88 -3.42
N ILE A 472 -47.27 11.19 -4.24
CA ILE A 472 -45.95 11.60 -3.74
C ILE A 472 -46.03 12.94 -2.99
N LYS A 473 -46.88 13.87 -3.45
CA LYS A 473 -47.16 15.14 -2.77
C LYS A 473 -47.84 14.93 -1.42
N ALA A 474 -48.76 13.96 -1.30
CA ALA A 474 -49.42 13.65 -0.03
C ALA A 474 -48.41 13.10 1.00
N VAL A 475 -47.53 12.18 0.58
CA VAL A 475 -46.42 11.68 1.41
C VAL A 475 -45.49 12.82 1.83
N PHE A 476 -45.05 13.65 0.87
CA PHE A 476 -44.18 14.79 1.16
C PHE A 476 -44.81 15.80 2.13
N SER A 477 -46.11 16.07 1.98
CA SER A 477 -46.85 16.95 2.89
C SER A 477 -46.95 16.37 4.30
N GLY A 478 -47.25 15.07 4.41
CA GLY A 478 -47.25 14.37 5.70
C GLY A 478 -45.88 14.40 6.36
N PHE A 479 -44.82 14.11 5.60
CA PHE A 479 -43.43 14.16 6.03
C PHE A 479 -43.04 15.53 6.60
N LEU A 480 -43.20 16.62 5.84
CA LEU A 480 -42.84 17.96 6.32
C LEU A 480 -43.73 18.43 7.48
N SER A 481 -45.02 18.08 7.48
CA SER A 481 -45.92 18.43 8.57
C SER A 481 -45.52 17.78 9.91
N SER A 482 -44.87 16.61 9.86
CA SER A 482 -44.33 15.91 11.04
C SER A 482 -43.19 16.70 11.69
N PHE A 483 -42.52 17.58 10.94
CA PHE A 483 -41.52 18.52 11.44
C PHE A 483 -42.09 19.92 11.74
N GLY A 484 -43.41 20.12 11.62
CA GLY A 484 -44.05 21.42 11.79
C GLY A 484 -43.68 22.44 10.70
N LEU A 485 -43.17 21.97 9.56
CA LEU A 485 -42.78 22.82 8.44
C LEU A 485 -43.92 22.92 7.43
N LYS A 486 -44.08 24.12 6.87
CA LYS A 486 -44.94 24.39 5.71
C LYS A 486 -44.03 24.62 4.50
N PHE A 487 -44.52 24.25 3.33
CA PHE A 487 -43.81 24.44 2.08
C PHE A 487 -44.72 25.06 1.04
N ASP A 488 -44.12 25.80 0.13
CA ASP A 488 -44.74 26.31 -1.07
C ASP A 488 -44.30 25.48 -2.27
N VAL A 489 -45.16 25.44 -3.28
CA VAL A 489 -44.92 24.74 -4.53
C VAL A 489 -44.91 25.76 -5.65
N LYS A 490 -43.86 25.76 -6.48
CA LYS A 490 -43.80 26.57 -7.69
C LYS A 490 -43.78 25.67 -8.91
N ASP A 491 -44.60 26.03 -9.90
CA ASP A 491 -44.65 25.34 -11.18
C ASP A 491 -43.29 25.52 -11.88
N GLU A 492 -42.59 24.41 -12.07
CA GLU A 492 -41.26 24.37 -12.68
C GLU A 492 -41.08 23.04 -13.41
N ASP A 493 -40.67 23.12 -14.67
CA ASP A 493 -40.41 21.95 -15.50
C ASP A 493 -38.96 21.49 -15.34
N TYR A 494 -38.81 20.19 -15.10
CA TYR A 494 -37.50 19.54 -15.01
C TYR A 494 -37.40 18.46 -16.09
N PRO A 495 -36.25 18.33 -16.81
CA PRO A 495 -36.10 17.32 -17.86
C PRO A 495 -36.37 15.88 -17.39
N SER A 496 -36.10 15.61 -16.11
CA SER A 496 -36.30 14.29 -15.50
C SER A 496 -37.76 13.93 -15.22
N PHE A 497 -38.70 14.88 -15.37
CA PHE A 497 -40.11 14.72 -15.02
C PHE A 497 -41.02 15.10 -16.19
N ILE A 498 -42.29 14.70 -16.12
CA ILE A 498 -43.32 15.06 -17.11
C ILE A 498 -43.62 16.55 -17.03
N ASN A 499 -43.58 17.25 -18.17
CA ASN A 499 -43.92 18.67 -18.27
C ASN A 499 -45.34 18.94 -17.71
N GLY A 500 -45.46 19.94 -16.84
CA GLY A 500 -46.71 20.28 -16.16
C GLY A 500 -47.13 19.29 -15.06
N ARG A 501 -46.31 18.28 -14.75
CA ARG A 501 -46.48 17.36 -13.61
C ARG A 501 -45.22 17.30 -12.74
N SER A 502 -44.54 18.44 -12.63
CA SER A 502 -43.41 18.65 -11.73
C SER A 502 -43.47 20.03 -11.10
N CYS A 503 -42.76 20.17 -9.98
CA CYS A 503 -42.66 21.43 -9.28
C CYS A 503 -41.35 21.54 -8.49
N SER A 504 -40.90 22.77 -8.25
CA SER A 504 -39.93 23.06 -7.18
C SER A 504 -40.63 23.19 -5.83
N ILE A 505 -39.87 22.86 -4.79
CA ILE A 505 -40.33 22.88 -3.40
C ILE A 505 -39.56 23.97 -2.67
N GLU A 506 -40.25 24.88 -2.01
CA GLU A 506 -39.64 25.96 -1.24
C GLU A 506 -40.10 25.99 0.21
N ILE A 507 -39.18 26.36 1.12
CA ILE A 507 -39.48 26.70 2.51
C ILE A 507 -38.95 28.11 2.76
N ASP A 508 -39.82 29.02 3.22
CA ASP A 508 -39.49 30.43 3.48
C ASP A 508 -38.78 31.11 2.28
N GLY A 509 -39.17 30.75 1.05
CA GLY A 509 -38.62 31.27 -0.21
C GLY A 509 -37.28 30.66 -0.66
N ILE A 510 -36.75 29.67 0.08
CA ILE A 510 -35.54 28.93 -0.30
C ILE A 510 -35.93 27.60 -0.94
N ASN A 511 -35.43 27.35 -2.15
CA ASN A 511 -35.62 26.08 -2.84
C ASN A 511 -34.86 24.95 -2.10
N ILE A 512 -35.62 23.94 -1.68
CA ILE A 512 -35.11 22.77 -0.97
C ILE A 512 -35.10 21.52 -1.84
N GLY A 513 -35.62 21.56 -3.06
CA GLY A 513 -35.67 20.39 -3.94
C GLY A 513 -36.82 20.42 -4.95
N LYS A 514 -37.15 19.23 -5.45
CA LYS A 514 -38.10 19.06 -6.55
C LYS A 514 -38.93 17.79 -6.40
N MET A 515 -40.11 17.77 -7.01
CA MET A 515 -41.03 16.62 -7.02
C MET A 515 -41.77 16.53 -8.35
N GLY A 516 -42.14 15.32 -8.77
CA GLY A 516 -42.88 15.12 -10.01
C GLY A 516 -43.15 13.65 -10.36
N GLU A 517 -43.83 13.44 -11.48
CA GLU A 517 -43.91 12.15 -12.18
C GLU A 517 -42.74 12.02 -13.15
N ILE A 518 -41.96 10.92 -13.08
CA ILE A 518 -40.77 10.72 -13.92
C ILE A 518 -41.18 10.67 -15.39
N SER A 519 -40.41 11.32 -16.26
CA SER A 519 -40.75 11.41 -17.68
C SER A 519 -40.70 10.04 -18.37
N PRO A 520 -41.60 9.75 -19.34
CA PRO A 520 -41.57 8.50 -20.10
C PRO A 520 -40.23 8.23 -20.79
N GLU A 521 -39.53 9.28 -21.23
CA GLU A 521 -38.20 9.16 -21.84
C GLU A 521 -37.15 8.70 -20.84
N VAL A 522 -37.16 9.22 -19.60
CA VAL A 522 -36.26 8.74 -18.53
C VAL A 522 -36.60 7.29 -18.17
N LEU A 523 -37.88 6.96 -17.98
CA LEU A 523 -38.30 5.58 -17.72
C LEU A 523 -37.82 4.62 -18.82
N TYR A 524 -37.96 5.03 -20.09
CA TYR A 524 -37.44 4.27 -21.23
C TYR A 524 -35.92 4.12 -21.19
N ASN A 525 -35.17 5.19 -20.91
CA ASN A 525 -33.71 5.17 -20.81
C ASN A 525 -33.20 4.23 -19.71
N PHE A 526 -33.94 4.12 -18.61
CA PHE A 526 -33.66 3.19 -17.52
C PHE A 526 -34.21 1.78 -17.77
N LYS A 527 -35.08 1.59 -18.76
CA LYS A 527 -35.84 0.36 -19.03
C LYS A 527 -36.81 -0.02 -17.90
N LEU A 528 -37.48 0.99 -17.35
CA LEU A 528 -38.49 0.83 -16.32
C LEU A 528 -39.88 1.02 -16.95
N GLU A 529 -40.73 -0.01 -16.91
CA GLU A 529 -42.06 0.03 -17.53
C GLU A 529 -43.12 0.67 -16.63
N MET A 530 -42.94 0.58 -15.31
CA MET A 530 -43.90 1.09 -14.35
C MET A 530 -43.78 2.61 -14.17
N PRO A 531 -44.91 3.33 -14.02
CA PRO A 531 -44.89 4.74 -13.63
C PRO A 531 -44.20 4.95 -12.29
N VAL A 532 -43.44 6.04 -12.17
CA VAL A 532 -42.75 6.44 -10.95
C VAL A 532 -43.08 7.89 -10.62
N ALA A 533 -43.49 8.14 -9.37
CA ALA A 533 -43.60 9.47 -8.80
C ALA A 533 -42.51 9.65 -7.74
N ALA A 534 -41.82 10.78 -7.73
CA ALA A 534 -40.62 10.96 -6.90
C ALA A 534 -40.44 12.38 -6.40
N PHE A 535 -39.69 12.52 -5.30
CA PHE A 535 -39.11 13.79 -4.88
C PHE A 535 -37.65 13.61 -4.48
N GLU A 536 -36.88 14.69 -4.54
CA GLU A 536 -35.54 14.78 -3.97
C GLU A 536 -35.35 16.15 -3.33
N ILE A 537 -34.85 16.18 -2.09
CA ILE A 537 -34.67 17.38 -1.27
C ILE A 537 -33.31 17.43 -0.56
N ASP A 538 -32.81 18.64 -0.31
CA ASP A 538 -31.62 18.92 0.51
C ASP A 538 -31.99 18.96 2.00
N LEU A 539 -31.70 17.86 2.70
CA LEU A 539 -31.88 17.75 4.15
C LEU A 539 -30.95 18.67 4.94
N SER A 540 -29.78 19.03 4.40
CA SER A 540 -28.86 19.95 5.08
C SER A 540 -29.51 21.31 5.27
N THR A 541 -30.17 21.81 4.22
CA THR A 541 -30.89 23.09 4.27
C THR A 541 -32.08 23.01 5.25
N ILE A 542 -32.84 21.92 5.24
CA ILE A 542 -33.96 21.70 6.18
C ILE A 542 -33.46 21.64 7.64
N TYR A 543 -32.35 20.95 7.89
CA TYR A 543 -31.76 20.84 9.21
C TYR A 543 -31.36 22.21 9.78
N GLU A 544 -30.73 23.07 8.98
CA GLU A 544 -30.39 24.43 9.40
C GLU A 544 -31.62 25.28 9.75
N PHE A 545 -32.72 25.15 9.00
CA PHE A 545 -33.98 25.81 9.35
C PHE A 545 -34.52 25.37 10.72
N LEU A 546 -34.50 24.07 11.00
CA LEU A 546 -34.99 23.52 12.26
C LEU A 546 -34.09 23.93 13.43
N LYS A 547 -32.78 23.97 13.22
CA LYS A 547 -31.81 24.41 14.24
C LYS A 547 -32.06 25.85 14.68
N VAL A 548 -32.30 26.77 13.73
CA VAL A 548 -32.60 28.18 14.02
C VAL A 548 -33.89 28.31 14.83
N ARG A 549 -34.94 27.53 14.51
CA ARG A 549 -36.22 27.56 15.23
C ARG A 549 -36.21 26.91 16.62
N ILE A 550 -35.24 26.03 16.90
CA ILE A 550 -35.09 25.39 18.23
C ILE A 550 -34.24 26.27 19.16
N GLN A 551 -33.38 27.13 18.61
CA GLN A 551 -32.48 28.00 19.38
C GLN A 551 -32.98 29.43 19.60
N GLY A 552 -33.95 29.91 18.82
CA GLY A 552 -34.63 31.20 19.01
C GLY A 552 -36.03 31.01 19.56
#